data_AF-A0A819WEX4-F1
#
_entry.id   AF-A0A819WEX4-F1
#
_cell.length_a   1.000
_cell.length_b   1.000
_cell.length_c   1.000
_cell.angle_alpha   90.00
_cell.angle_beta   90.00
_cell.angle_gamma   90.00
#
_symmetry.space_group_name_H-M   'P 1'
#
loop_
_entity.id
_entity.type
_entity.pdbx_description
1 polymer ?
#
loop_
_entity_poly.entity_id
_entity_poly.type
_entity_poly.pdbx_seq_one_letter_code
_entity_poly.pdbx_strand_id
1 'polypeptide(L)'
;SNSDIRHAYHELSKQHHPDQGGDPENFKKLVKAYKILTDETVKENWRMYGNPDGQKELHLGYALPSWFFDTKNSMFILCAYTSIFIIFALTCFLCC
;
A
#
# COMPACT_ATOMS: atom_id res chain seq x y z
N SER A 1 8.16 -0.16 -31.13
CA SER A 1 6.84 -0.85 -31.18
C SER A 1 6.62 -1.63 -29.89
N ASN A 2 5.36 -1.89 -29.48
CA ASN A 2 5.04 -2.76 -28.33
C ASN A 2 5.66 -4.16 -28.44
N SER A 3 5.89 -4.64 -29.68
CA SER A 3 6.65 -5.86 -29.97
C SER A 3 8.08 -5.80 -29.43
N ASP A 4 8.75 -4.66 -29.60
CA ASP A 4 10.16 -4.49 -29.26
C ASP A 4 10.33 -4.41 -27.75
N ILE A 5 9.38 -3.76 -27.06
CA ILE A 5 9.31 -3.72 -25.59
C ILE A 5 9.13 -5.13 -25.04
N ARG A 6 8.26 -5.94 -25.64
CA ARG A 6 8.05 -7.34 -25.24
C ARG A 6 9.29 -8.20 -25.49
N HIS A 7 9.98 -8.00 -26.61
CA HIS A 7 11.21 -8.71 -26.93
C HIS A 7 12.32 -8.37 -25.92
N ALA A 8 12.59 -7.09 -25.72
CA ALA A 8 13.61 -6.61 -24.78
C ALA A 8 13.32 -7.07 -23.34
N TYR A 9 12.06 -7.01 -22.91
CA TYR A 9 11.65 -7.52 -21.60
C TYR A 9 11.95 -9.02 -21.45
N HIS A 10 11.65 -9.82 -22.46
CA HIS A 10 11.87 -11.27 -22.39
C HIS A 10 13.36 -11.64 -22.31
N GLU A 11 14.23 -10.94 -23.06
CA GLU A 11 15.67 -11.15 -22.98
C GLU A 11 16.25 -10.74 -21.62
N LEU A 12 15.90 -9.55 -21.13
CA LEU A 12 16.36 -9.05 -19.83
C LEU A 12 15.81 -9.89 -18.66
N SER A 13 14.57 -10.37 -18.77
CA SER A 13 13.96 -11.20 -17.73
C SER A 13 14.66 -12.55 -17.59
N LYS A 14 15.15 -13.13 -18.69
CA LYS A 14 15.96 -14.35 -18.62
C LYS A 14 17.29 -14.09 -17.94
N GLN A 15 17.97 -12.99 -18.27
CA GLN A 15 19.28 -12.66 -17.70
C GLN A 15 19.22 -12.32 -16.21
N HIS A 16 18.18 -11.63 -15.77
CA HIS A 16 18.03 -11.14 -14.40
C HIS A 16 17.05 -11.95 -13.54
N HIS A 17 16.69 -13.17 -13.97
CA HIS A 17 15.75 -13.99 -13.21
C HIS A 17 16.34 -14.32 -11.81
N PRO A 18 15.56 -14.18 -10.72
CA PRO A 18 16.05 -14.45 -9.36
C PRO A 18 16.54 -15.90 -9.19
N ASP A 19 15.90 -16.86 -9.86
CA ASP A 19 16.31 -18.28 -9.81
C ASP A 19 17.68 -18.55 -10.46
N GLN A 20 18.16 -17.65 -11.33
CA GLN A 20 19.45 -17.77 -12.01
C GLN A 20 20.55 -16.94 -11.34
N GLY A 21 20.28 -16.39 -10.15
CA GLY A 21 21.22 -15.56 -9.39
C GLY A 21 21.12 -14.05 -9.67
N GLY A 22 20.05 -13.61 -10.34
CA GLY A 22 19.75 -12.18 -10.52
C GLY A 22 19.26 -11.52 -9.23
N ASP A 23 19.51 -10.22 -9.09
CA ASP A 23 19.01 -9.45 -7.95
C ASP A 23 17.47 -9.31 -8.05
N PRO A 24 16.70 -9.83 -7.06
CA PRO A 24 15.24 -9.76 -7.05
C PRO A 24 14.72 -8.31 -7.07
N GLU A 25 15.48 -7.34 -6.57
CA GLU A 25 15.07 -5.94 -6.60
C GLU A 25 15.12 -5.35 -8.02
N ASN A 26 16.18 -5.65 -8.76
CA ASN A 26 16.32 -5.24 -10.16
C ASN A 26 15.29 -5.93 -11.05
N PHE A 27 14.99 -7.20 -10.80
CA PHE A 27 13.92 -7.91 -11.51
C PHE A 27 12.55 -7.27 -11.25
N LYS A 28 12.24 -6.89 -10.00
CA LYS A 28 11.01 -6.15 -9.68
C LYS A 28 10.90 -4.82 -10.42
N LYS A 29 12.01 -4.07 -10.53
CA LYS A 29 12.06 -2.80 -11.29
C LYS A 29 11.80 -3.04 -12.78
N LEU A 30 12.41 -4.09 -13.36
CA LEU A 30 12.19 -4.49 -14.75
C LEU A 30 10.71 -4.81 -15.03
N VAL A 31 10.09 -5.65 -14.18
CA VAL A 31 8.67 -6.01 -14.31
C VAL A 31 7.77 -4.79 -14.18
N LYS A 32 8.06 -3.88 -13.24
CA LYS A 32 7.31 -2.63 -13.07
C LYS A 32 7.42 -1.73 -14.29
N ALA A 33 8.62 -1.53 -14.81
CA ALA A 33 8.84 -0.73 -16.02
C ALA A 33 8.08 -1.30 -17.22
N TYR A 34 8.10 -2.63 -17.41
CA TYR A 34 7.35 -3.28 -18.48
C TYR A 34 5.84 -3.04 -18.36
N LYS A 35 5.26 -3.17 -17.16
CA LYS A 35 3.84 -2.89 -16.93
C LYS A 35 3.46 -1.43 -17.24
N ILE A 36 4.28 -0.47 -16.82
CA ILE A 36 4.06 0.96 -17.09
C ILE A 36 4.07 1.26 -18.59
N LEU A 37 4.92 0.57 -19.35
CA LEU A 37 5.08 0.81 -20.78
C LEU A 37 4.02 0.11 -21.64
N THR A 38 3.40 -0.96 -21.13
CA THR A 38 2.46 -1.79 -21.91
C THR A 38 0.99 -1.52 -21.59
N ASP A 39 0.67 -1.08 -20.37
CA ASP A 39 -0.70 -0.86 -19.91
C ASP A 39 -0.95 0.63 -19.66
N GLU A 40 -1.96 1.19 -20.36
CA GLU A 40 -2.33 2.60 -20.23
C GLU A 40 -2.85 2.94 -18.83
N THR A 41 -3.52 2.01 -18.15
CA THR A 41 -4.04 2.22 -16.80
C THR A 41 -2.90 2.35 -15.79
N VAL A 42 -1.90 1.49 -15.90
CA VAL A 42 -0.70 1.50 -15.06
C VAL A 42 0.14 2.75 -15.33
N LYS A 43 0.21 3.18 -16.59
CA LYS A 43 0.89 4.42 -16.99
C LYS A 43 0.23 5.65 -16.38
N GLU A 44 -1.10 5.70 -16.38
CA GLU A 44 -1.84 6.79 -15.76
C GLU A 44 -1.70 6.77 -14.23
N ASN A 45 -1.75 5.59 -13.60
CA ASN A 45 -1.45 5.43 -12.17
C ASN A 45 -0.04 5.91 -11.82
N TRP A 46 0.95 5.62 -12.65
CA TRP A 46 2.31 6.13 -12.49
C TRP A 46 2.35 7.67 -12.57
N ARG A 47 1.63 8.26 -13.52
CA ARG A 47 1.54 9.72 -13.69
C ARG A 47 0.88 10.40 -12.48
N MET A 48 -0.15 9.78 -11.91
CA MET A 48 -0.96 10.34 -10.83
C MET A 48 -0.35 10.10 -9.44
N TYR A 49 0.22 8.92 -9.19
CA TYR A 49 0.67 8.48 -7.86
C TYR A 49 2.17 8.19 -7.76
N GLY A 50 2.92 8.25 -8.87
CA GLY A 50 4.35 7.90 -8.89
C GLY A 50 4.63 6.41 -8.63
N ASN A 51 3.61 5.54 -8.72
CA ASN A 51 3.76 4.09 -8.54
C ASN A 51 2.81 3.35 -9.49
N PRO A 52 3.26 2.27 -10.18
CA PRO A 52 2.42 1.55 -11.13
C PRO A 52 1.23 0.85 -10.48
N ASP A 53 1.33 0.52 -9.19
CA ASP A 53 0.29 -0.22 -8.47
C ASP A 53 -0.90 0.67 -8.05
N GLY A 54 -0.87 1.98 -8.37
CA GLY A 54 -1.92 2.93 -8.00
C GLY A 54 -1.83 3.41 -6.54
N GLN A 55 -2.95 3.91 -6.01
CA GLN A 55 -3.06 4.27 -4.60
C GLN A 55 -2.81 3.01 -3.77
N LYS A 56 -1.70 2.99 -3.03
CA LYS A 56 -1.50 1.96 -2.01
C LYS A 56 -2.54 2.22 -0.92
N GLU A 57 -3.65 1.49 -0.95
CA GLU A 57 -4.50 1.38 0.22
C GLU A 57 -3.62 0.84 1.33
N LEU A 58 -3.38 1.69 2.33
CA LEU A 58 -2.67 1.31 3.53
C LEU A 58 -3.58 0.34 4.27
N HIS A 59 -3.50 -0.96 3.93
CA HIS A 59 -4.10 -2.02 4.71
C HIS A 59 -3.33 -2.09 6.02
N LEU A 60 -3.65 -1.20 6.97
CA LEU A 60 -3.21 -1.34 8.35
C LEU A 60 -3.74 -2.70 8.81
N GLY A 61 -2.83 -3.65 9.06
CA GLY A 61 -3.13 -5.01 9.52
C GLY A 61 -3.83 -5.09 10.89
N TYR A 62 -4.17 -3.95 11.48
CA TYR A 62 -5.27 -3.88 12.44
C TYR A 62 -6.56 -3.97 11.66
N ALA A 63 -7.00 -5.19 11.34
CA ALA A 63 -8.36 -5.46 10.88
C ALA A 63 -9.34 -5.14 12.02
N LEU A 64 -9.50 -3.84 12.29
CA LEU A 64 -10.48 -3.28 13.18
C LEU A 64 -11.85 -3.67 12.63
N PRO A 65 -12.71 -4.31 13.45
CA PRO A 65 -14.02 -4.73 13.01
C PRO A 65 -14.79 -3.61 12.30
N SER A 66 -15.53 -3.93 11.24
CA SER A 66 -16.25 -2.97 10.40
C SER A 66 -17.27 -2.09 11.15
N TRP A 67 -17.69 -2.49 12.36
CA TRP A 67 -18.56 -1.68 13.22
C TRP A 67 -17.86 -0.47 13.85
N PHE A 68 -16.52 -0.50 13.99
CA PHE A 68 -15.76 0.59 14.61
C PHE A 68 -15.67 1.82 13.70
N PHE A 69 -15.70 1.60 12.39
CA PHE A 69 -15.58 2.65 11.37
C PHE A 69 -16.91 3.12 10.79
N ASP A 70 -18.05 2.71 11.36
CA ASP A 70 -19.33 3.25 10.91
C ASP A 70 -19.40 4.74 11.29
N THR A 71 -19.18 5.60 10.28
CA THR A 71 -19.01 7.05 10.41
C THR A 71 -20.23 7.74 11.02
N LYS A 72 -21.39 7.05 11.05
CA LYS A 72 -22.61 7.51 11.71
C LYS A 72 -22.46 7.67 13.21
N ASN A 73 -21.68 6.80 13.86
CA ASN A 73 -21.50 6.80 15.32
C ASN A 73 -20.08 7.15 15.75
N SER A 74 -19.20 7.51 14.81
CA SER A 74 -17.80 7.85 15.05
C SER A 74 -17.64 8.94 16.12
N MET A 75 -18.53 9.94 16.15
CA MET A 75 -18.51 10.99 17.17
C MET A 75 -18.75 10.45 18.59
N PHE A 76 -19.69 9.52 18.75
CA PHE A 76 -19.97 8.92 20.06
C PHE A 76 -18.84 8.01 20.53
N ILE A 77 -18.28 7.21 19.62
CA ILE A 77 -17.15 6.32 19.94
C ILE A 77 -15.96 7.15 20.41
N LEU A 78 -15.60 8.21 19.68
CA LEU A 78 -14.50 9.08 20.05
C LEU A 78 -14.72 9.74 21.41
N CYS A 79 -15.91 10.30 21.65
CA CYS A 79 -16.25 10.92 22.94
C CYS A 79 -16.21 9.92 24.11
N ALA A 80 -16.64 8.68 23.91
CA ALA A 80 -16.59 7.66 24.94
C ALA A 80 -15.15 7.28 25.31
N TYR A 81 -14.29 7.03 24.31
CA TYR A 81 -12.88 6.68 24.55
C TYR A 81 -12.10 7.82 25.21
N THR A 82 -12.31 9.07 24.80
CA THR A 82 -11.64 10.23 25.44
C THR A 82 -12.15 10.44 26.87
N SER A 83 -13.45 10.27 27.11
CA SER A 83 -14.02 10.38 28.44
C SER A 83 -13.48 9.30 29.38
N ILE A 84 -13.39 8.05 28.92
CA ILE A 84 -12.81 6.93 29.71
C ILE A 84 -11.35 7.21 30.04
N PHE A 85 -10.56 7.69 29.08
CA PHE A 85 -9.15 8.02 29.30
C PHE A 85 -8.98 9.15 30.32
N ILE A 86 -9.81 10.20 30.24
CA ILE A 86 -9.81 11.33 31.18
C ILE A 86 -10.22 10.87 32.58
N ILE A 87 -11.28 10.07 32.69
CA ILE A 87 -11.74 9.53 33.99
C ILE A 87 -10.65 8.65 34.59
N PHE A 88 -10.04 7.75 33.81
CA PHE A 88 -8.95 6.91 34.26
C PHE A 88 -7.75 7.74 34.75
N ALA A 89 -7.33 8.75 33.98
CA ALA A 89 -6.25 9.64 34.37
C ALA A 89 -6.56 10.43 35.66
N LEU A 90 -7.79 10.94 35.80
CA LEU A 90 -8.24 11.68 36.99
C LEU A 90 -8.30 10.78 38.23
N THR A 91 -8.85 9.56 38.09
CA THR A 91 -8.92 8.59 39.20
C THR A 91 -7.53 8.11 39.65
N CYS A 92 -6.60 7.94 38.71
CA CYS A 92 -5.21 7.63 39.02
C CYS A 92 -4.51 8.80 39.73
N PHE A 93 -4.74 10.04 39.27
CA PHE A 93 -4.19 11.24 39.91
C PHE A 93 -4.72 11.48 41.32
N LEU A 94 -5.98 11.13 41.59
CA LEU A 94 -6.60 11.25 42.91
C LEU A 94 -6.21 10.13 43.89
N CYS A 95 -5.62 9.04 43.41
CA CYS A 95 -5.22 7.87 44.21
C CYS A 95 -3.72 7.87 44.60
N CYS A 96 -2.92 8.79 44.03
CA CYS A 96 -1.54 9.09 44.43
C CYS A 96 -1.51 10.29 45.39
#